data_AF-A0A9D1NHE6-F1
#
_entry.id   AF-A0A9D1NHE6-F1
#
_cell.length_a   1.000
_cell.length_b   1.000
_cell.length_c   1.000
_cell.angle_alpha   90.00
_cell.angle_beta   90.00
_cell.angle_gamma   90.00
#
_symmetry.space_group_name_H-M   'P 1'
#
loop_
_entity.id
_entity.type
_entity.pdbx_description
1 polymer ?
#
loop_
_entity_poly.entity_id
_entity_poly.type
_entity_poly.pdbx_seq_one_letter_code
_entity_poly.pdbx_strand_id
1 'polypeptide(L)'
;SYTTLQGPKTTSLSELRRSLVANHPKMGPLYAQETLWTGNVYAHPPYTDTELRRNAYVIALSAAALNYGDMDGDSSSGFSGQPELARRVQRRHDIVKSVWDQVSRFPYYLMRPDDTVATQAYALTDETKQRCLLFVCQQTSIQLNLCEDAAYDAVLVRTDCVQPDIYMIVHKELKFPDIGDWLVYFQIRT
;
A
#
# COMPACT_ATOMS: atom_id res chain seq x y z
N SER A 1 -15.47 13.02 -11.71
CA SER A 1 -14.28 13.87 -11.48
C SER A 1 -13.40 13.19 -10.44
N TYR A 2 -12.08 13.30 -10.54
CA TYR A 2 -11.12 12.74 -9.58
C TYR A 2 -10.19 13.83 -9.08
N THR A 3 -9.71 13.71 -7.83
CA THR A 3 -8.69 14.62 -7.29
C THR A 3 -7.33 14.08 -7.72
N THR A 4 -6.49 14.95 -8.27
CA THR A 4 -5.15 14.57 -8.74
C THR A 4 -4.08 15.17 -7.85
N LEU A 5 -3.08 14.38 -7.48
CA LEU A 5 -1.93 14.83 -6.69
C LEU A 5 -0.60 14.61 -7.40
N GLN A 6 0.28 15.61 -7.27
CA GLN A 6 1.66 15.57 -7.74
C GLN A 6 2.66 15.49 -6.57
N GLY A 7 2.28 14.71 -5.55
CA GLY A 7 3.03 14.52 -4.32
C GLY A 7 2.19 13.77 -3.27
N PRO A 8 2.73 13.52 -2.06
CA PRO A 8 4.11 13.83 -1.65
C PRO A 8 5.14 12.93 -2.33
N LYS A 9 6.38 13.41 -2.43
CA LYS A 9 7.52 12.70 -3.01
C LYS A 9 8.49 12.36 -1.89
N THR A 10 8.28 11.23 -1.22
CA THR A 10 8.97 10.93 0.05
C THR A 10 9.26 9.45 0.21
N THR A 11 10.27 9.10 1.00
CA THR A 11 10.52 7.74 1.51
C THR A 11 9.88 7.52 2.88
N SER A 12 9.36 8.58 3.51
CA SER A 12 8.63 8.49 4.78
C SER A 12 7.20 7.99 4.53
N LEU A 13 6.96 6.74 4.91
CA LEU A 13 5.66 6.09 4.77
C LEU A 13 4.54 6.83 5.53
N SER A 14 4.85 7.38 6.70
CA SER A 14 3.88 8.12 7.52
C SER A 14 3.54 9.49 6.90
N GLU A 15 4.51 10.17 6.30
CA GLU A 15 4.29 11.41 5.55
C GLU A 15 3.45 11.15 4.30
N LEU A 16 3.76 10.07 3.58
CA LEU A 16 3.03 9.62 2.41
C LEU A 16 1.56 9.36 2.74
N ARG A 17 1.30 8.50 3.74
CA ARG A 17 -0.03 8.19 4.26
C ARG A 17 -0.81 9.46 4.63
N ARG A 18 -0.23 10.28 5.50
CA ARG A 18 -0.88 11.49 6.03
C ARG A 18 -1.29 12.44 4.92
N SER A 19 -0.40 12.67 3.94
CA SER A 19 -0.66 13.62 2.86
C SER A 19 -1.73 13.10 1.90
N LEU A 20 -1.71 11.81 1.56
CA LEU A 20 -2.73 11.22 0.67
C LEU A 20 -4.12 11.25 1.32
N VAL A 21 -4.22 10.80 2.58
CA VAL A 21 -5.50 10.79 3.31
C VAL A 21 -6.03 12.21 3.50
N ALA A 22 -5.18 13.17 3.83
CA ALA A 22 -5.59 14.57 4.01
C ALA A 22 -6.13 15.21 2.71
N ASN A 23 -5.69 14.74 1.55
CA ASN A 23 -6.13 15.22 0.24
C ASN A 23 -7.21 14.34 -0.39
N HIS A 24 -7.64 13.26 0.27
CA HIS A 24 -8.70 12.41 -0.25
C HIS A 24 -10.01 13.20 -0.29
N PRO A 25 -10.69 13.28 -1.45
CA PRO A 25 -11.95 14.00 -1.53
C PRO A 25 -13.04 13.29 -0.73
N LYS A 26 -14.05 14.04 -0.27
CA LYS A 26 -15.24 13.47 0.40
C LYS A 26 -16.00 12.50 -0.52
N MET A 27 -15.96 12.75 -1.83
CA MET A 27 -16.57 11.92 -2.86
C MET A 27 -15.64 11.79 -4.06
N GLY A 28 -15.57 10.59 -4.63
CA GLY A 28 -14.73 10.28 -5.78
C GLY A 28 -13.33 9.78 -5.42
N PRO A 29 -12.56 9.33 -6.42
CA PRO A 29 -11.26 8.74 -6.19
C PRO A 29 -10.15 9.79 -6.09
N LEU A 30 -9.08 9.42 -5.39
CA LEU A 30 -7.81 10.12 -5.39
C LEU A 30 -6.86 9.47 -6.40
N TYR A 31 -6.26 10.27 -7.29
CA TYR A 31 -5.28 9.84 -8.27
C TYR A 31 -3.90 10.39 -7.90
N ALA A 32 -3.03 9.50 -7.45
CA ALA A 32 -1.63 9.79 -7.12
C ALA A 32 -0.82 9.83 -8.42
N GLN A 33 -0.92 10.94 -9.15
CA GLN A 33 -0.38 11.09 -10.50
C GLN A 33 1.15 11.15 -10.51
N GLU A 34 1.76 11.92 -9.62
CA GLU A 34 3.22 12.17 -9.57
C GLU A 34 3.72 12.00 -8.12
N THR A 35 3.36 10.87 -7.52
CA THR A 35 3.77 10.52 -6.15
C THR A 35 4.95 9.54 -6.19
N LEU A 36 4.97 8.61 -7.15
CA LEU A 36 5.96 7.53 -7.23
C LEU A 36 6.57 7.42 -8.64
N TRP A 37 7.26 8.48 -9.07
CA TRP A 37 7.99 8.52 -10.34
C TRP A 37 9.48 8.31 -10.08
N THR A 38 9.91 7.05 -10.08
CA THR A 38 11.31 6.70 -9.81
C THR A 38 12.22 7.21 -10.92
N GLY A 39 13.40 7.73 -10.56
CA GLY A 39 14.38 8.24 -11.52
C GLY A 39 14.12 9.67 -12.01
N ASN A 40 13.05 10.31 -11.53
CA ASN A 40 12.78 11.72 -11.80
C ASN A 40 13.62 12.62 -10.88
N VAL A 41 14.33 13.61 -11.42
CA VAL A 41 15.21 14.52 -10.66
C VAL A 41 14.44 15.60 -9.88
N TYR A 42 13.16 15.81 -10.18
CA TYR A 42 12.34 16.84 -9.54
C TYR A 42 11.78 16.36 -8.20
N ALA A 43 12.63 16.40 -7.18
CA ALA A 43 12.31 16.12 -5.78
C ALA A 43 11.78 14.70 -5.51
N HIS A 44 11.93 13.76 -6.45
CA HIS A 44 11.72 12.35 -6.15
C HIS A 44 13.00 11.74 -5.56
N PRO A 45 12.91 11.10 -4.39
CA PRO A 45 14.01 10.30 -3.87
C PRO A 45 14.46 9.22 -4.86
N PRO A 46 15.74 8.81 -4.83
CA PRO A 46 16.22 7.66 -5.57
C PRO A 46 15.74 6.36 -4.89
N TYR A 47 14.45 6.05 -5.04
CA TYR A 47 13.82 4.90 -4.38
C TYR A 47 14.56 3.59 -4.63
N THR A 48 14.91 2.90 -3.55
CA THR A 48 15.26 1.49 -3.59
C THR A 48 14.02 0.65 -3.92
N ASP A 49 14.22 -0.61 -4.31
CA ASP A 49 13.11 -1.53 -4.61
C ASP A 49 12.22 -1.78 -3.39
N THR A 50 12.82 -1.79 -2.19
CA THR A 50 12.10 -1.91 -0.93
C THR A 50 11.23 -0.67 -0.67
N GLU A 51 11.77 0.53 -0.85
CA GLU A 51 11.00 1.78 -0.68
C GLU A 51 9.91 1.92 -1.74
N LEU A 52 10.20 1.55 -3.00
CA LEU A 52 9.22 1.51 -4.08
C LEU A 52 8.03 0.61 -3.71
N ARG A 53 8.31 -0.61 -3.25
CA ARG A 53 7.28 -1.56 -2.82
C ARG A 53 6.46 -1.02 -1.65
N ARG A 54 7.12 -0.54 -0.59
CA ARG A 54 6.45 -0.01 0.61
C ARG A 54 5.58 1.21 0.27
N ASN A 55 6.08 2.14 -0.53
CA ASN A 55 5.32 3.31 -0.96
C ASN A 55 4.10 2.90 -1.79
N ALA A 56 4.24 1.94 -2.70
CA ALA A 56 3.12 1.45 -3.50
C ALA A 56 2.02 0.82 -2.61
N TYR A 57 2.37 0.05 -1.58
CA TYR A 57 1.39 -0.43 -0.59
C TYR A 57 0.70 0.71 0.14
N VAL A 58 1.46 1.67 0.66
CA VAL A 58 0.88 2.80 1.42
C VAL A 58 -0.05 3.65 0.54
N ILE A 59 0.27 3.83 -0.75
CA ILE A 59 -0.60 4.52 -1.71
C ILE A 59 -1.91 3.74 -1.89
N ALA A 60 -1.83 2.43 -2.15
CA ALA A 60 -3.01 1.58 -2.30
C ALA A 60 -3.89 1.58 -1.03
N LEU A 61 -3.28 1.43 0.15
CA LEU A 61 -3.97 1.45 1.43
C LEU A 61 -4.40 2.85 1.88
N SER A 62 -4.05 3.90 1.11
CA SER A 62 -4.60 5.25 1.21
C SER A 62 -5.78 5.51 0.30
N ALA A 63 -6.37 4.44 -0.27
CA ALA A 63 -7.46 4.50 -1.22
C ALA A 63 -7.15 5.42 -2.42
N ALA A 64 -5.87 5.47 -2.81
CA ALA A 64 -5.40 6.23 -3.96
C ALA A 64 -5.07 5.30 -5.13
N ALA A 65 -5.48 5.67 -6.33
CA ALA A 65 -5.04 5.04 -7.56
C ALA A 65 -3.64 5.57 -7.93
N LEU A 66 -2.67 4.67 -8.05
CA LEU A 66 -1.29 5.00 -8.36
C LEU A 66 -1.06 5.16 -9.87
N ASN A 67 -0.39 6.24 -10.26
CA ASN A 67 0.29 6.34 -11.54
C ASN A 67 1.79 6.16 -11.34
N TYR A 68 2.31 4.99 -11.69
CA TYR A 68 3.73 4.72 -11.60
C TYR A 68 4.49 5.37 -12.77
N GLY A 69 5.60 6.02 -12.46
CA GLY A 69 6.52 6.60 -13.45
C GLY A 69 7.87 5.91 -13.42
N ASP A 70 8.32 5.45 -14.58
CA ASP A 70 9.66 4.90 -14.83
C ASP A 70 10.46 5.94 -15.61
N MET A 71 10.95 6.94 -14.87
CA MET A 71 11.64 8.11 -15.37
C MET A 71 13.16 7.90 -15.34
N ASP A 72 13.88 8.72 -16.10
CA ASP A 72 15.35 8.68 -16.22
C ASP A 72 15.88 10.10 -16.50
N GLY A 73 15.68 11.01 -15.54
CA GLY A 73 15.87 12.45 -15.73
C GLY A 73 14.62 13.24 -15.33
N ASP A 74 13.95 13.87 -16.29
CA ASP A 74 12.75 14.69 -16.06
C ASP A 74 11.42 13.92 -16.21
N SER A 75 10.29 14.65 -16.10
CA SER A 75 8.93 14.12 -16.23
C SER A 75 8.54 13.65 -17.64
N SER A 76 9.42 13.82 -18.64
CA SER A 76 9.24 13.42 -20.04
C SER A 76 10.35 12.46 -20.50
N SER A 77 11.04 11.82 -19.56
CA SER A 77 12.18 10.94 -19.79
C SER A 77 11.89 9.47 -19.43
N GLY A 78 12.89 8.60 -19.58
CA GLY A 78 12.77 7.17 -19.28
C GLY A 78 11.73 6.46 -20.15
N PHE A 79 11.24 5.33 -19.67
CA PHE A 79 10.21 4.56 -20.36
C PHE A 79 8.86 5.26 -20.35
N SER A 80 8.57 6.05 -19.31
CA SER A 80 7.32 6.81 -19.21
C SER A 80 7.24 7.98 -20.19
N GLY A 81 8.36 8.61 -20.55
CA GLY A 81 8.42 9.67 -21.56
C GLY A 81 8.71 9.18 -22.97
N GLN A 82 9.39 8.03 -23.09
CA GLN A 82 9.72 7.39 -24.36
C GLN A 82 9.41 5.89 -24.27
N PRO A 83 8.27 5.43 -24.82
CA PRO A 83 7.75 4.07 -24.61
C PRO A 83 8.50 2.99 -25.39
N GLU A 84 9.82 3.12 -25.49
CA GLU A 84 10.74 2.13 -26.02
C GLU A 84 10.97 1.05 -24.96
N LEU A 85 10.55 -0.18 -25.26
CA LEU A 85 10.63 -1.30 -24.32
C LEU A 85 12.04 -1.55 -23.75
N ALA A 86 13.11 -1.17 -24.47
CA ALA A 86 14.48 -1.31 -24.01
C ALA A 86 14.86 -0.36 -22.87
N ARG A 87 14.12 0.74 -22.69
CA ARG A 87 14.36 1.76 -21.66
C ARG A 87 13.71 1.43 -20.31
N ARG A 88 12.82 0.43 -20.28
CA ARG A 88 12.07 0.07 -19.07
C ARG A 88 12.99 -0.58 -18.04
N VAL A 89 12.76 -0.26 -16.77
CA VAL A 89 13.39 -0.97 -15.65
C VAL A 89 12.43 -2.06 -15.17
N GLN A 90 12.41 -3.20 -15.87
CA GLN A 90 11.42 -4.28 -15.69
C GLN A 90 11.16 -4.64 -14.22
N ARG A 91 12.23 -4.83 -13.42
CA ARG A 91 12.13 -5.19 -12.00
C ARG A 91 11.23 -4.24 -11.19
N ARG A 92 11.19 -2.94 -11.52
CA ARG A 92 10.37 -1.95 -10.81
C ARG A 92 8.90 -2.04 -11.20
N HIS A 93 8.63 -2.28 -12.49
CA HIS A 93 7.28 -2.57 -12.97
C HIS A 93 6.73 -3.84 -12.33
N ASP A 94 7.55 -4.89 -12.21
CA ASP A 94 7.17 -6.14 -11.57
C ASP A 94 6.80 -5.93 -10.09
N ILE A 95 7.56 -5.10 -9.37
CA ILE A 95 7.24 -4.71 -7.99
C ILE A 95 5.87 -4.03 -7.91
N VAL A 96 5.62 -3.00 -8.73
CA VAL A 96 4.36 -2.24 -8.69
C VAL A 96 3.18 -3.14 -9.10
N LYS A 97 3.36 -3.99 -10.11
CA LYS A 97 2.36 -4.95 -10.54
C LYS A 97 2.06 -5.97 -9.44
N SER A 98 3.08 -6.49 -8.76
CA SER A 98 2.90 -7.43 -7.64
C SER A 98 2.11 -6.80 -6.51
N VAL A 99 2.34 -5.52 -6.18
CA VAL A 99 1.56 -4.81 -5.15
C VAL A 99 0.09 -4.74 -5.55
N TRP A 100 -0.20 -4.35 -6.80
CA TRP A 100 -1.56 -4.33 -7.33
C TRP A 100 -2.23 -5.71 -7.26
N ASP A 101 -1.53 -6.74 -7.72
CA ASP A 101 -2.04 -8.11 -7.73
C ASP A 101 -2.33 -8.61 -6.31
N GLN A 102 -1.47 -8.31 -5.33
CA GLN A 102 -1.70 -8.73 -3.94
C GLN A 102 -2.88 -8.00 -3.29
N VAL A 103 -3.01 -6.69 -3.50
CA VAL A 103 -4.11 -5.90 -2.91
C VAL A 103 -5.46 -6.24 -3.57
N SER A 104 -5.48 -6.43 -4.90
CA SER A 104 -6.70 -6.70 -5.67
C SER A 104 -7.33 -8.07 -5.43
N ARG A 105 -6.65 -8.97 -4.70
CA ARG A 105 -7.23 -10.24 -4.20
C ARG A 105 -8.36 -10.02 -3.19
N PHE A 106 -8.38 -8.86 -2.53
CA PHE A 106 -9.33 -8.54 -1.48
C PHE A 106 -10.31 -7.46 -1.93
N PRO A 107 -11.51 -7.36 -1.33
CA PRO A 107 -12.51 -6.36 -1.71
C PRO A 107 -12.17 -4.94 -1.19
N TYR A 108 -10.94 -4.47 -1.39
CA TYR A 108 -10.41 -3.22 -0.86
C TYR A 108 -11.17 -1.98 -1.40
N TYR A 109 -11.85 -2.11 -2.53
CA TYR A 109 -12.70 -1.07 -3.13
C TYR A 109 -13.96 -0.75 -2.31
N LEU A 110 -14.31 -1.57 -1.31
CA LEU A 110 -15.39 -1.30 -0.35
C LEU A 110 -14.88 -0.67 0.96
N MET A 111 -13.57 -0.39 1.05
CA MET A 111 -12.92 0.00 2.29
C MET A 111 -12.38 1.43 2.22
N ARG A 112 -12.16 2.02 3.39
CA ARG A 112 -11.64 3.39 3.56
C ARG A 112 -10.43 3.41 4.49
N PRO A 113 -9.51 4.38 4.32
CA PRO A 113 -8.42 4.63 5.26
C PRO A 113 -8.89 4.71 6.72
N ASP A 114 -8.35 3.85 7.58
CA ASP A 114 -8.68 3.85 9.02
C ASP A 114 -7.48 3.45 9.89
N ASP A 115 -6.69 4.44 10.29
CA ASP A 115 -5.50 4.22 11.13
C ASP A 115 -5.86 3.90 12.60
N THR A 116 -7.15 3.85 12.97
CA THR A 116 -7.58 3.52 14.34
C THR A 116 -7.55 2.02 14.64
N VAL A 117 -7.46 1.17 13.62
CA VAL A 117 -7.38 -0.30 13.76
C VAL A 117 -6.07 -0.74 14.38
N ALA A 118 -4.96 -0.16 13.95
CA ALA A 118 -3.63 -0.51 14.44
C ALA A 118 -2.68 0.65 14.18
N THR A 119 -2.09 1.19 15.24
CA THR A 119 -1.20 2.36 15.13
C THR A 119 0.15 2.03 14.48
N GLN A 120 0.52 0.75 14.43
CA GLN A 120 1.74 0.24 13.81
C GLN A 120 1.55 -0.17 12.33
N ALA A 121 0.38 0.08 11.75
CA ALA A 121 0.03 -0.37 10.40
C ALA A 121 -0.70 0.73 9.61
N TYR A 122 -0.72 0.55 8.29
CA TYR A 122 -1.57 1.34 7.40
C TYR A 122 -2.81 0.49 7.10
N ALA A 123 -4.01 1.01 7.35
CA ALA A 123 -5.22 0.20 7.23
C ALA A 123 -6.27 0.79 6.29
N LEU A 124 -7.00 -0.12 5.66
CA LEU A 124 -8.31 0.08 5.06
C LEU A 124 -9.34 -0.76 5.84
N THR A 125 -10.51 -0.20 6.12
CA THR A 125 -11.64 -0.91 6.73
C THR A 125 -12.95 -0.67 6.00
N ASP A 126 -13.84 -1.66 6.03
CA ASP A 126 -15.25 -1.40 5.70
C ASP A 126 -15.94 -0.61 6.82
N GLU A 127 -17.14 -0.09 6.54
CA GLU A 127 -17.86 0.79 7.47
C GLU A 127 -18.24 0.10 8.80
N THR A 128 -18.28 -1.24 8.81
CA THR A 128 -18.62 -2.05 9.98
C THR A 128 -17.38 -2.60 10.71
N LYS A 129 -16.17 -2.38 10.17
CA LYS A 129 -14.90 -2.98 10.63
C LYS A 129 -14.92 -4.52 10.68
N GLN A 130 -15.82 -5.14 9.93
CA GLN A 130 -15.86 -6.59 9.78
C GLN A 130 -14.79 -7.08 8.82
N ARG A 131 -14.29 -6.20 7.95
CA ARG A 131 -13.19 -6.48 7.04
C ARG A 131 -12.13 -5.40 7.14
N CYS A 132 -10.89 -5.83 7.30
CA CYS A 132 -9.74 -4.93 7.36
C CYS A 132 -8.64 -5.42 6.41
N LEU A 133 -7.96 -4.50 5.74
CA LEU A 133 -6.73 -4.77 5.00
C LEU A 133 -5.61 -3.90 5.59
N LEU A 134 -4.53 -4.51 6.03
CA LEU A 134 -3.41 -3.84 6.69
C LEU A 134 -2.10 -4.09 5.97
N PHE A 135 -1.28 -3.06 5.86
CA PHE A 135 0.13 -3.17 5.49
C PHE A 135 0.98 -2.88 6.73
N VAL A 136 1.83 -3.84 7.08
CA VAL A 136 2.63 -3.84 8.30
C VAL A 136 4.11 -3.94 7.92
N CYS A 137 4.91 -2.99 8.41
CA CYS A 137 6.31 -2.86 8.05
C CYS A 137 7.20 -3.26 9.24
N GLN A 138 7.95 -4.36 9.08
CA GLN A 138 9.01 -4.82 9.97
C GLN A 138 8.60 -4.96 11.44
N GLN A 139 7.38 -5.45 11.69
CA GLN A 139 6.91 -5.77 13.03
C GLN A 139 6.96 -7.28 13.28
N THR A 140 7.19 -7.67 14.54
CA THR A 140 7.03 -9.05 15.01
C THR A 140 5.61 -9.31 15.53
N SER A 141 4.92 -8.26 15.96
CA SER A 141 3.52 -8.29 16.38
C SER A 141 2.89 -6.91 16.29
N ILE A 142 1.57 -6.85 16.17
CA ILE A 142 0.79 -5.62 16.27
C ILE A 142 -0.43 -5.82 17.16
N GLN A 143 -0.85 -4.73 17.81
CA GLN A 143 -2.08 -4.69 18.57
C GLN A 143 -3.22 -4.21 17.67
N LEU A 144 -4.36 -4.86 17.78
CA LEU A 144 -5.54 -4.63 16.97
C LEU A 144 -6.66 -4.07 17.82
N ASN A 145 -7.18 -2.92 17.41
CA ASN A 145 -8.37 -2.28 17.96
C ASN A 145 -9.58 -2.67 17.11
N LEU A 146 -9.99 -3.93 17.25
CA LEU A 146 -11.16 -4.53 16.58
C LEU A 146 -12.32 -4.66 17.57
N CYS A 147 -13.51 -5.02 17.08
CA CYS A 147 -14.67 -5.26 17.94
C CYS A 147 -14.35 -6.22 19.10
N GLU A 148 -14.76 -5.83 20.31
CA GLU A 148 -14.60 -6.66 21.50
C GLU A 148 -15.30 -8.01 21.31
N ASP A 149 -14.64 -9.08 21.78
CA ASP A 149 -15.08 -10.48 21.74
C ASP A 149 -15.23 -11.15 20.37
N ALA A 150 -14.94 -10.45 19.27
CA ALA A 150 -14.91 -11.04 17.94
C ALA A 150 -13.61 -11.82 17.68
N ALA A 151 -13.73 -12.95 16.96
CA ALA A 151 -12.63 -13.64 16.32
C ALA A 151 -12.61 -13.29 14.83
N TYR A 152 -11.42 -13.14 14.25
CA TYR A 152 -11.24 -12.84 12.84
C TYR A 152 -10.45 -13.96 12.17
N ASP A 153 -10.90 -14.38 11.00
CA ASP A 153 -10.06 -15.14 10.09
C ASP A 153 -9.10 -14.15 9.41
N ALA A 154 -7.80 -14.44 9.51
CA ALA A 154 -6.75 -13.61 8.94
C ALA A 154 -5.96 -14.37 7.87
N VAL A 155 -5.62 -13.66 6.79
CA VAL A 155 -4.73 -14.11 5.72
C VAL A 155 -3.52 -13.20 5.71
N LEU A 156 -2.34 -13.76 5.97
CA LEU A 156 -1.07 -13.04 5.94
C LEU A 156 -0.35 -13.37 4.63
N VAL A 157 0.05 -12.33 3.91
CA VAL A 157 0.77 -12.42 2.65
C VAL A 157 2.12 -11.74 2.82
N ARG A 158 3.19 -12.49 2.56
CA ARG A 158 4.54 -11.95 2.56
C ARG A 158 4.75 -11.10 1.31
N THR A 159 5.17 -9.85 1.47
CA THR A 159 5.17 -8.89 0.35
C THR A 159 6.46 -8.87 -0.46
N ASP A 160 7.57 -9.37 0.10
CA ASP A 160 8.91 -9.29 -0.48
C ASP A 160 9.37 -10.56 -1.21
N CYS A 161 8.62 -11.65 -1.08
CA CYS A 161 8.89 -12.92 -1.74
C CYS A 161 7.60 -13.73 -1.94
N VAL A 162 7.67 -14.72 -2.84
CA VAL A 162 6.56 -15.65 -3.06
C VAL A 162 6.61 -16.71 -1.95
N GLN A 163 5.67 -16.62 -1.02
CA GLN A 163 5.43 -17.64 0.00
C GLN A 163 3.95 -18.02 0.01
N PRO A 164 3.61 -19.24 0.47
CA PRO A 164 2.22 -19.59 0.72
C PRO A 164 1.57 -18.60 1.69
N ASP A 165 0.30 -18.28 1.46
CA ASP A 165 -0.45 -17.48 2.41
C ASP A 165 -0.57 -18.23 3.74
N ILE A 166 -0.52 -17.47 4.84
CA ILE A 166 -0.68 -18.02 6.19
C ILE A 166 -2.07 -17.66 6.69
N TYR A 167 -2.82 -18.67 7.11
CA TYR A 167 -4.16 -18.54 7.65
C TYR A 167 -4.14 -18.72 9.16
N MET A 168 -4.78 -17.82 9.89
CA MET A 168 -4.87 -17.91 11.35
C MET A 168 -6.12 -17.23 11.90
N ILE A 169 -6.47 -17.56 13.13
CA ILE A 169 -7.52 -16.87 13.88
C ILE A 169 -6.86 -15.82 14.77
N VAL A 170 -7.39 -14.59 14.73
CA VAL A 170 -6.85 -13.46 15.46
C VAL A 170 -7.94 -12.81 16.32
N HIS A 171 -7.55 -12.39 17.51
CA HIS A 171 -8.38 -11.59 18.41
C HIS A 171 -7.81 -10.17 18.49
N LYS A 172 -7.06 -9.85 19.55
CA LYS A 172 -6.53 -8.50 19.81
C LYS A 172 -5.07 -8.30 19.44
N GLU A 173 -4.32 -9.37 19.21
CA GLU A 173 -2.90 -9.32 18.85
C GLU A 173 -2.65 -10.20 17.63
N LEU A 174 -1.98 -9.64 16.63
CA LEU A 174 -1.45 -10.40 15.51
C LEU A 174 0.05 -10.61 15.70
N LYS A 175 0.52 -11.86 15.60
CA LYS A 175 1.95 -12.22 15.63
C LYS A 175 2.40 -12.68 14.25
N PHE A 176 3.53 -12.16 13.80
CA PHE A 176 4.14 -12.55 12.54
C PHE A 176 5.15 -13.69 12.75
N PRO A 177 5.31 -14.59 11.76
CA PRO A 177 6.32 -15.65 11.84
C PRO A 177 7.75 -15.12 11.95
N ASP A 178 8.03 -13.99 11.29
CA ASP A 178 9.33 -13.34 11.28
C ASP A 178 9.19 -11.82 11.07
N ILE A 179 10.32 -11.11 11.14
CA ILE A 179 10.38 -9.69 10.81
C ILE A 179 10.31 -9.50 9.31
N GLY A 180 9.35 -8.68 8.88
CA GLY A 180 9.36 -8.08 7.55
C GLY A 180 8.06 -7.41 7.16
N ASP A 181 7.84 -7.30 5.85
CA ASP A 181 6.75 -6.52 5.29
C ASP A 181 5.58 -7.46 4.93
N TRP A 182 4.46 -7.26 5.61
CA TRP A 182 3.29 -8.13 5.53
C TRP A 182 2.06 -7.36 5.07
N LEU A 183 1.30 -7.95 4.16
CA LEU A 183 -0.07 -7.56 3.86
C LEU A 183 -0.98 -8.53 4.60
N VAL A 184 -1.97 -8.00 5.33
CA VAL A 184 -2.86 -8.82 6.16
C VAL A 184 -4.29 -8.45 5.87
N TYR A 185 -5.10 -9.44 5.50
CA TYR A 185 -6.54 -9.30 5.37
C TYR A 185 -7.23 -9.98 6.55
N PHE A 186 -8.19 -9.30 7.16
CA PHE A 186 -9.04 -9.80 8.23
C PHE A 186 -10.49 -9.83 7.78
N GLN A 187 -11.21 -10.86 8.21
CA GLN A 187 -12.65 -10.92 8.11
C GLN A 187 -13.24 -11.51 9.40
N ILE A 188 -14.31 -10.91 9.92
CA ILE A 188 -14.99 -11.42 11.10
C ILE A 188 -15.45 -12.86 10.85
N ARG A 189 -15.19 -13.72 11.83
CA ARG A 189 -15.62 -15.11 11.79
C ARG A 189 -17.08 -15.17 12.23
N THR A 190 -17.96 -15.54 11.31
CA THR A 190 -19.41 -15.75 11.54
C THR A 190 -19.70 -17.14 12.06
#